data_AF-A0AA37B1D7-F1
#
_entry.id   AF-A0AA37B1D7-F1
#
_cell.length_a   1.000
_cell.length_b   1.000
_cell.length_c   1.000
_cell.angle_alpha   90.00
_cell.angle_beta   90.00
_cell.angle_gamma   90.00
#
_symmetry.space_group_name_H-M   'P 1'
#
loop_
_entity.id
_entity.type
_entity.pdbx_description
1 polymer ?
#
loop_
_entity_poly.entity_id
_entity_poly.type
_entity_poly.pdbx_seq_one_letter_code
_entity_poly.pdbx_strand_id
1 'polypeptide(L)'
;MITTLDLLNGLKARYNLPSNYKAAKHLGITPTAVNSWHKGVSMSSKTGLRVAELLDMDVDFVHVCLLLEKAKDELEKASLERIIAKIEK
;
A
#
# COMPACT_ATOMS: atom_id res chain seq x y z
N MET A 1 -4.62 5.56 -8.81
CA MET A 1 -3.51 4.90 -8.10
C MET A 1 -4.09 4.01 -7.02
N ILE A 2 -3.41 2.92 -6.66
CA ILE A 2 -3.78 2.10 -5.50
C ILE A 2 -3.29 2.77 -4.22
N THR A 3 -4.10 2.77 -3.16
CA THR A 3 -3.75 3.38 -1.87
C THR A 3 -3.37 2.36 -0.82
N THR A 4 -2.84 2.82 0.31
CA THR A 4 -2.62 1.98 1.49
C THR A 4 -3.90 1.26 1.96
N LEU A 5 -5.05 1.93 1.89
CA LEU A 5 -6.33 1.35 2.31
C LEU A 5 -6.84 0.30 1.32
N ASP A 6 -6.62 0.51 0.02
CA ASP A 6 -6.96 -0.49 -1.00
C ASP A 6 -6.14 -1.76 -0.81
N LEU A 7 -4.84 -1.63 -0.55
CA LEU A 7 -3.95 -2.75 -0.25
C LEU A 7 -4.38 -3.49 1.03
N LEU A 8 -4.73 -2.75 2.09
CA LEU A 8 -5.24 -3.35 3.33
C LEU A 8 -6.54 -4.11 3.09
N ASN A 9 -7.48 -3.52 2.36
CA ASN A 9 -8.77 -4.13 2.07
C ASN A 9 -8.63 -5.37 1.17
N GLY A 10 -7.77 -5.29 0.14
CA GLY A 10 -7.42 -6.42 -0.72
C GLY A 10 -6.82 -7.57 0.08
N LEU A 11 -5.87 -7.27 0.98
CA LEU A 11 -5.27 -8.28 1.86
C LEU A 11 -6.32 -8.92 2.77
N LYS A 12 -7.19 -8.11 3.39
CA LYS A 12 -8.25 -8.61 4.26
C LYS A 12 -9.22 -9.51 3.50
N ALA A 13 -9.58 -9.15 2.27
CA ALA A 13 -10.45 -9.96 1.43
C ALA A 13 -9.76 -11.28 1.00
N ARG A 14 -8.54 -11.21 0.46
CA ARG A 14 -7.77 -12.37 -0.03
C ARG A 14 -7.57 -13.46 1.02
N TYR A 15 -7.33 -13.05 2.26
CA TYR A 15 -6.99 -13.95 3.37
C TYR A 15 -8.11 -14.08 4.42
N ASN A 16 -9.31 -13.58 4.12
CA ASN A 16 -10.48 -13.61 5.01
C ASN A 16 -10.16 -13.11 6.43
N LEU A 17 -9.55 -11.92 6.54
CA LEU A 17 -9.11 -11.32 7.80
C LEU A 17 -10.21 -10.36 8.32
N PRO A 18 -11.02 -10.75 9.32
CA PRO A 18 -12.22 -10.01 9.71
C PRO A 18 -11.91 -8.71 10.46
N SER A 19 -10.66 -8.45 10.83
CA SER A 19 -10.29 -7.29 11.62
C SER A 19 -8.88 -6.79 11.32
N ASN A 20 -8.64 -5.53 11.66
CA ASN A 20 -7.32 -4.91 11.53
C ASN A 20 -6.27 -5.61 12.41
N TYR A 21 -6.69 -6.15 13.55
CA TYR A 21 -5.82 -6.97 14.39
C TYR A 21 -5.36 -8.26 13.68
N LYS A 22 -6.26 -8.95 12.97
CA LYS A 22 -5.90 -10.14 12.18
C LYS A 22 -5.00 -9.78 10.99
N ALA A 23 -5.24 -8.64 10.33
CA ALA A 23 -4.34 -8.10 9.31
C ALA A 23 -2.94 -7.79 9.87
N ALA A 24 -2.86 -7.12 11.02
CA ALA A 24 -1.58 -6.83 11.68
C ALA A 24 -0.81 -8.11 12.02
N LYS A 25 -1.49 -9.11 12.59
CA LYS A 25 -0.89 -10.41 12.91
C LYS A 25 -0.41 -11.14 11.65
N HIS A 26 -1.19 -11.13 10.58
CA HIS A 26 -0.83 -11.75 9.31
C HIS A 26 0.43 -11.10 8.69
N LEU A 27 0.54 -9.77 8.78
CA LEU A 27 1.69 -9.01 8.29
C LEU A 27 2.89 -8.98 9.25
N GLY A 28 2.76 -9.52 10.47
CA GLY A 28 3.82 -9.47 11.48
C GLY A 28 4.14 -8.06 11.98
N ILE A 29 3.15 -7.16 12.01
CA ILE A 29 3.30 -5.77 12.45
C ILE A 29 2.38 -5.44 13.63
N THR A 30 2.52 -4.24 14.21
CA THR A 30 1.68 -3.81 15.32
C THR A 30 0.26 -3.43 14.85
N PRO A 31 -0.79 -3.70 15.64
CA PRO A 31 -2.14 -3.20 15.34
C PRO A 31 -2.20 -1.67 15.26
N THR A 32 -1.36 -0.97 16.01
CA THR A 32 -1.23 0.49 15.97
C THR A 32 -0.81 0.99 14.59
N ALA A 33 0.13 0.30 13.92
CA ALA A 33 0.51 0.63 12.55
C ALA A 33 -0.70 0.50 11.60
N VAL A 34 -1.45 -0.59 11.67
CA VAL A 34 -2.65 -0.76 10.82
C VAL A 34 -3.70 0.31 11.10
N ASN A 35 -3.93 0.65 12.37
CA ASN A 35 -4.88 1.69 12.74
C ASN A 35 -4.43 3.09 12.31
N SER A 36 -3.13 3.37 12.23
CA SER A 36 -2.64 4.65 11.68
C SER A 36 -2.95 4.82 10.19
N TRP A 37 -3.11 3.74 9.44
CA TRP A 37 -3.46 3.82 8.02
C TRP A 37 -4.85 4.38 7.78
N HIS A 38 -5.80 4.07 8.66
CA HIS A 38 -7.13 4.70 8.66
C HIS A 38 -7.11 6.19 9.05
N LYS A 39 -5.99 6.69 9.58
CA LYS A 39 -5.79 8.11 9.90
C LYS A 39 -5.03 8.87 8.80
N GLY A 40 -4.85 8.25 7.63
CA GLY A 40 -4.15 8.85 6.49
C GLY A 40 -2.62 8.67 6.51
N VAL A 41 -2.08 7.80 7.37
CA VAL A 41 -0.66 7.43 7.32
C VAL A 41 -0.46 6.34 6.28
N SER A 42 0.41 6.54 5.30
CA SER A 42 0.69 5.51 4.29
C SER A 42 1.53 4.34 4.85
N MET A 43 1.35 3.14 4.31
CA MET A 43 2.16 1.96 4.59
C MET A 43 3.65 2.23 4.36
N SER A 44 4.53 1.59 5.12
CA SER A 44 5.96 1.58 4.79
C SER A 44 6.20 0.87 3.46
N SER A 45 7.22 1.26 2.69
CA SER A 45 7.52 0.59 1.42
C SER A 45 7.77 -0.90 1.63
N LYS A 46 8.52 -1.28 2.66
CA LYS A 46 8.74 -2.70 3.02
C LYS A 46 7.43 -3.48 3.20
N THR A 47 6.47 -2.92 3.95
CA THR A 47 5.16 -3.54 4.16
C THR A 47 4.37 -3.60 2.85
N GLY A 48 4.37 -2.52 2.10
CA GLY A 48 3.66 -2.41 0.82
C GLY A 48 4.12 -3.42 -0.24
N LEU A 49 5.43 -3.54 -0.45
CA LEU A 49 6.02 -4.52 -1.37
C LEU A 49 5.63 -5.94 -0.96
N ARG A 50 5.65 -6.24 0.34
CA ARG A 50 5.22 -7.54 0.85
C ARG A 50 3.72 -7.79 0.61
N VAL A 51 2.88 -6.77 0.76
CA VAL A 51 1.44 -6.89 0.45
C VAL A 51 1.22 -7.09 -1.06
N ALA A 52 2.00 -6.43 -1.91
CA ALA A 52 1.94 -6.62 -3.36
C ALA A 52 2.22 -8.09 -3.74
N GLU A 53 3.29 -8.68 -3.20
CA GLU A 53 3.58 -10.11 -3.39
C GLU A 53 2.43 -11.00 -2.91
N LEU A 54 1.87 -10.73 -1.73
CA LEU A 54 0.77 -11.52 -1.15
C LEU A 54 -0.54 -11.42 -1.94
N LEU A 55 -0.69 -10.37 -2.74
CA LEU A 55 -1.86 -10.10 -3.58
C LEU A 55 -1.61 -10.43 -5.06
N ASP A 56 -0.46 -10.99 -5.41
CA ASP A 56 -0.07 -11.28 -6.79
C ASP A 56 -0.11 -10.03 -7.68
N MET A 57 0.26 -8.87 -7.12
CA MET A 57 0.29 -7.57 -7.81
C MET A 57 1.70 -7.20 -8.26
N ASP A 58 1.81 -6.34 -9.27
CA ASP A 58 3.10 -5.76 -9.67
C ASP A 58 3.71 -4.95 -8.53
N VAL A 59 4.90 -5.38 -8.10
CA VAL A 59 5.63 -4.85 -6.94
C VAL A 59 6.11 -3.42 -7.20
N ASP A 60 6.56 -3.12 -8.42
CA ASP A 60 7.07 -1.81 -8.80
C ASP A 60 5.93 -0.80 -8.89
N PHE A 61 4.79 -1.22 -9.44
CA PHE A 61 3.57 -0.42 -9.46
C PHE A 61 3.12 -0.03 -8.04
N VAL A 62 3.04 -1.00 -7.12
CA VAL A 62 2.66 -0.74 -5.73
C VAL A 62 3.68 0.17 -5.04
N HIS A 63 4.98 -0.02 -5.31
CA HIS A 63 6.03 0.84 -4.77
C HIS A 63 5.81 2.31 -5.14
N VAL A 64 5.63 2.58 -6.43
CA VAL A 64 5.45 3.94 -6.95
C VAL A 64 4.14 4.55 -6.43
N CYS A 65 3.07 3.77 -6.31
CA CYS A 65 1.83 4.22 -5.69
C CYS A 65 2.04 4.66 -4.24
N LEU A 66 2.79 3.92 -3.43
CA LEU A 66 3.07 4.30 -2.04
C LEU A 66 3.96 5.53 -1.91
N LEU A 67 4.90 5.72 -2.85
CA LEU A 67 5.68 6.96 -2.92
C LEU A 67 4.76 8.13 -3.25
N LEU A 68 3.88 7.98 -4.23
CA LEU A 68 2.96 9.03 -4.66
C LEU A 68 1.98 9.41 -3.54
N GLU A 69 1.50 8.44 -2.75
CA GLU A 69 0.59 8.69 -1.61
C GLU A 69 1.27 9.54 -0.51
N LYS A 70 2.59 9.43 -0.38
CA LYS A 70 3.39 10.17 0.62
C LYS A 70 3.92 11.50 0.11
N ALA A 71 4.07 11.64 -1.20
CA ALA A 71 4.67 12.81 -1.82
C ALA A 71 3.88 14.07 -1.48
N LYS A 72 4.61 15.13 -1.09
CA LYS A 72 4.04 16.44 -0.78
C LYS A 72 4.38 17.46 -1.86
N ASP A 73 5.51 17.26 -2.53
CA ASP A 73 5.98 18.13 -3.59
C ASP A 73 5.27 17.82 -4.91
N GLU A 74 4.84 18.86 -5.63
CA GLU A 74 4.06 18.70 -6.85
C GLU A 74 4.90 18.18 -8.02
N LEU A 75 6.20 18.51 -8.06
CA LEU A 75 7.10 17.99 -9.11
C LEU A 75 7.36 16.49 -8.90
N GLU A 76 7.55 16.07 -7.64
CA GLU A 76 7.65 14.66 -7.25
C GLU A 76 6.40 13.88 -7.66
N LYS A 77 5.21 14.38 -7.29
CA LYS A 77 3.92 13.75 -7.68
C LYS A 77 3.80 13.59 -9.19
N ALA A 78 4.01 14.66 -9.94
CA ALA A 78 3.93 14.63 -11.39
C ALA A 78 4.94 13.65 -12.02
N SER A 79 6.11 13.49 -11.40
CA SER A 79 7.11 12.49 -11.84
C SER A 79 6.62 11.06 -11.62
N LEU A 80 6.08 10.76 -10.45
CA LEU A 80 5.57 9.43 -10.08
C LEU A 80 4.34 9.04 -10.90
N GLU A 81 3.43 9.98 -11.17
CA GLU A 81 2.27 9.76 -12.06
C GLU A 81 2.70 9.37 -13.47
N ARG A 82 3.74 10.00 -14.02
CA ARG A 82 4.32 9.61 -15.32
C ARG A 82 4.95 8.23 -15.29
N ILE A 83 5.51 7.80 -14.17
CA ILE A 83 6.06 6.45 -14.00
C ILE A 83 4.93 5.42 -13.99
N ILE A 84 3.86 5.67 -13.22
CA ILE A 84 2.66 4.82 -13.20
C ILE A 84 2.12 4.62 -14.63
N ALA A 85 1.95 5.69 -15.39
CA ALA A 85 1.45 5.63 -16.76
C ALA A 85 2.38 4.91 -17.76
N LYS A 86 3.63 4.60 -17.37
CA LYS A 86 4.56 3.77 -18.16
C LYS A 86 4.52 2.31 -17.75
N ILE A 87 4.24 2.01 -16.47
CA ILE A 87 4.14 0.64 -15.96
C ILE A 87 2.82 -0.01 -16.40
N GLU A 88 1.75 0.76 -16.49
CA GLU A 88 0.43 0.27 -16.93
C GLU A 88 0.31 0.04 -18.46
N LYS A 89 1.36 0.37 -19.24
CA LYS A 89 1.38 0.21 -20.71
C LYS A 89 2.04 -1.10 -21.13
#